data_AF-Q2UVB6-F1
#
_entry.id   AF-Q2UVB6-F1
#
_cell.length_a   1.000
_cell.length_b   1.000
_cell.length_c   1.000
_cell.angle_alpha   90.00
_cell.angle_beta   90.00
_cell.angle_gamma   90.00
#
_symmetry.space_group_name_H-M   'P 1'
#
loop_
_entity.id
_entity.type
_entity.pdbx_description
1 polymer ?
#
loop_
_entity_poly.entity_id
_entity_poly.type
_entity_poly.pdbx_seq_one_letter_code
_entity_poly.pdbx_strand_id
1 'polypeptide(L)'
;LEAVKAWGAAVLAEPWPRFRSVLPWVSSRAPPPHTAKAYFGNGFSRLVDVLPAGGGGGWFRGHHSETLGSSICEGARVRLDPALIAMSRGGEPLEQVMGRAEEEELPKYEPGALQVEGPAAGRTAPLVDAGFLNDYVPTGGIGMHTMKALLESARVVPPHLLLQWVEEPTLLVTRFEYANLFHTITDWYSAYVSSRVTNLPNRPNVIFVDGHCKAQLEETWEALFSSVTYAKNFSGPVCFRHAILSPLGYETALFKGLSESFSCEGASAESLREKTDYEKTSRLSEFGEMIVASFDLLQDDIMSSKKSNGLNVLFVRREDYLAHPRHSGKVESRLSNEQEVYDAIDKWAQGLKCKVNVVNGLFAHMTMKEQLRAILEASVVIGAHGAGLTHLVSATPDTKVLEIISSMYRRPHFALISHWKSLEYHAINLPGSFARITDAISELRKILEGLGC
;
A
#
# COMPACT_ATOMS: atom_id res chain seq x y z
N LEU A 1 -6.28 30.30 -2.06
CA LEU A 1 -7.71 30.50 -1.70
C LEU A 1 -8.66 29.61 -2.52
N GLU A 2 -8.42 29.36 -3.81
CA GLU A 2 -9.28 28.46 -4.61
C GLU A 2 -9.16 26.98 -4.23
N ALA A 3 -7.97 26.49 -3.87
CA ALA A 3 -7.78 25.10 -3.41
C ALA A 3 -8.51 24.79 -2.06
N VAL A 4 -8.69 25.80 -1.20
CA VAL A 4 -9.38 25.65 0.10
C VAL A 4 -10.90 25.57 -0.08
N LYS A 5 -11.45 26.20 -1.13
CA LYS A 5 -12.88 26.08 -1.47
C LYS A 5 -13.23 24.71 -2.06
N ALA A 6 -12.28 24.03 -2.70
CA ALA A 6 -12.51 22.73 -3.32
C ALA A 6 -12.66 21.57 -2.30
N TRP A 7 -12.01 21.64 -1.13
CA TRP A 7 -12.15 20.64 -0.06
C TRP A 7 -13.26 20.99 0.97
N GLY A 8 -13.64 22.27 1.06
CA GLY A 8 -14.77 22.71 1.89
C GLY A 8 -16.15 22.51 1.25
N ALA A 9 -16.20 22.34 -0.08
CA ALA A 9 -17.35 21.76 -0.75
C ALA A 9 -17.30 20.24 -0.52
N ALA A 10 -18.39 19.65 -0.04
CA ALA A 10 -18.46 18.20 0.21
C ALA A 10 -18.08 17.44 -1.07
N VAL A 11 -16.84 16.93 -1.12
CA VAL A 11 -16.50 15.84 -2.04
C VAL A 11 -17.29 14.66 -1.52
N LEU A 12 -18.35 14.28 -2.25
CA LEU A 12 -19.19 13.16 -1.87
C LEU A 12 -18.30 11.91 -1.75
N ALA A 13 -18.35 11.24 -0.60
CA ALA A 13 -17.56 10.03 -0.40
C ALA A 13 -17.93 8.99 -1.46
N GLU A 14 -16.92 8.49 -2.17
CA GLU A 14 -17.13 7.53 -3.24
C GLU A 14 -17.42 6.14 -2.64
N PRO A 15 -18.37 5.38 -3.20
CA PRO A 15 -18.67 4.05 -2.69
C PRO A 15 -17.50 3.09 -2.89
N TRP A 16 -17.44 2.04 -2.07
CA TRP A 16 -16.53 0.93 -2.30
C TRP A 16 -16.94 0.16 -3.57
N PRO A 17 -16.00 -0.19 -4.46
CA PRO A 17 -16.29 -1.11 -5.55
C PRO A 17 -16.70 -2.48 -4.99
N ARG A 18 -17.50 -3.23 -5.75
CA ARG A 18 -17.87 -4.60 -5.42
C ARG A 18 -16.90 -5.57 -6.09
N PHE A 19 -16.34 -6.48 -5.31
CA PHE A 19 -15.37 -7.45 -5.81
C PHE A 19 -15.63 -8.84 -5.19
N ARG A 20 -15.13 -9.91 -5.82
CA ARG A 20 -15.48 -11.30 -5.44
C ARG A 20 -14.77 -11.72 -4.15
N SER A 21 -13.54 -11.24 -4.00
CA SER A 21 -12.66 -11.58 -2.89
C SER A 21 -13.02 -10.91 -1.55
N VAL A 22 -14.09 -10.08 -1.49
CA VAL A 22 -14.54 -9.46 -0.22
C VAL A 22 -14.93 -10.56 0.78
N LEU A 23 -14.33 -10.50 1.96
CA LEU A 23 -14.86 -11.15 3.16
C LEU A 23 -15.12 -10.12 4.27
N PRO A 24 -16.02 -10.39 5.24
CA PRO A 24 -16.20 -9.51 6.38
C PRO A 24 -14.89 -9.30 7.16
N TRP A 25 -14.51 -8.05 7.41
CA TRP A 25 -13.31 -7.68 8.19
C TRP A 25 -13.52 -7.73 9.70
N VAL A 26 -14.77 -7.79 10.15
CA VAL A 26 -15.12 -7.92 11.56
C VAL A 26 -15.41 -9.38 11.87
N SER A 27 -14.61 -9.98 12.77
CA SER A 27 -14.85 -11.31 13.36
C SER A 27 -15.17 -11.11 14.83
N SER A 28 -16.10 -11.90 15.39
CA SER A 28 -16.41 -11.88 16.83
C SER A 28 -15.28 -12.42 17.71
N ARG A 29 -14.27 -13.07 17.10
CA ARG A 29 -13.13 -13.64 17.81
C ARG A 29 -11.81 -13.29 17.12
N ALA A 30 -10.82 -12.93 17.94
CA ALA A 30 -9.45 -12.73 17.52
C ALA A 30 -8.87 -14.03 16.92
N PRO A 31 -8.19 -13.97 15.77
CA PRO A 31 -7.50 -15.14 15.21
C PRO A 31 -6.31 -15.55 16.10
N PRO A 32 -5.90 -16.83 16.08
CA PRO A 32 -4.65 -17.23 16.71
C PRO A 32 -3.46 -16.43 16.14
N PRO A 33 -2.46 -16.07 16.97
CA PRO A 33 -1.27 -15.38 16.49
C PRO A 33 -0.49 -16.25 15.49
N HIS A 34 0.33 -15.60 14.66
CA HIS A 34 1.15 -16.25 13.63
C HIS A 34 0.36 -17.04 12.56
N THR A 35 -0.88 -16.64 12.28
CA THR A 35 -1.71 -17.22 11.22
C THR A 35 -1.93 -16.20 10.09
N ALA A 36 -2.22 -16.67 8.87
CA ALA A 36 -2.57 -15.81 7.74
C ALA A 36 -3.66 -14.79 8.09
N LYS A 37 -4.69 -15.22 8.82
CA LYS A 37 -5.80 -14.34 9.24
C LYS A 37 -5.37 -13.27 10.25
N ALA A 38 -4.37 -13.54 11.08
CA ALA A 38 -3.83 -12.57 12.02
C ALA A 38 -2.95 -11.51 11.36
N TYR A 39 -2.18 -11.86 10.32
CA TYR A 39 -1.40 -10.89 9.54
C TYR A 39 -2.26 -10.10 8.57
N PHE A 40 -3.02 -10.77 7.70
CA PHE A 40 -3.71 -10.14 6.58
C PHE A 40 -5.15 -9.73 6.88
N GLY A 41 -5.79 -10.41 7.83
CA GLY A 41 -7.21 -10.28 8.10
C GLY A 41 -7.50 -9.52 9.39
N ASN A 42 -8.24 -10.18 10.27
CA ASN A 42 -8.89 -9.55 11.42
C ASN A 42 -7.95 -9.53 12.64
N GLY A 43 -6.65 -9.28 12.42
CA GLY A 43 -5.62 -9.24 13.47
C GLY A 43 -5.78 -8.04 14.40
N PHE A 44 -6.20 -6.89 13.87
CA PHE A 44 -6.54 -5.68 14.61
C PHE A 44 -7.88 -5.84 15.35
N SER A 45 -7.92 -6.75 16.33
CA SER A 45 -9.14 -7.22 16.99
C SER A 45 -9.25 -6.78 18.44
N ARG A 46 -8.15 -6.32 19.06
CA ARG A 46 -8.16 -5.83 20.44
C ARG A 46 -8.45 -4.34 20.44
N LEU A 47 -9.67 -3.96 20.85
CA LEU A 47 -10.04 -2.56 21.02
C LEU A 47 -9.48 -2.00 22.32
N VAL A 48 -8.86 -0.82 22.25
CA VAL A 48 -8.28 -0.11 23.40
C VAL A 48 -8.86 1.31 23.40
N ASP A 49 -9.78 1.58 24.33
CA ASP A 49 -10.34 2.92 24.50
C ASP A 49 -9.37 3.82 25.28
N VAL A 50 -8.92 4.91 24.65
CA VAL A 50 -7.99 5.89 25.24
C VAL A 50 -8.78 7.05 25.85
N LEU A 51 -9.74 7.57 25.09
CA LEU A 51 -10.69 8.57 25.52
C LEU A 51 -12.11 8.07 25.17
N PRO A 52 -12.90 7.61 26.16
CA PRO A 52 -14.20 6.99 25.89
C PRO A 52 -15.21 8.02 25.39
N ALA A 53 -16.18 7.54 24.60
CA ALA A 53 -17.30 8.37 24.16
C ALA A 53 -18.22 8.72 25.35
N GLY A 54 -18.34 10.01 25.69
CA GLY A 54 -19.25 10.48 26.73
C GLY A 54 -19.27 12.00 26.91
N GLY A 55 -20.43 12.57 27.27
CA GLY A 55 -20.52 13.97 27.74
C GLY A 55 -20.45 15.07 26.66
N GLY A 56 -20.68 14.76 25.38
CA GLY A 56 -20.71 15.74 24.29
C GLY A 56 -19.34 16.15 23.72
N GLY A 57 -18.25 15.55 24.20
CA GLY A 57 -16.89 15.71 23.69
C GLY A 57 -16.54 14.72 22.57
N GLY A 58 -15.27 14.73 22.16
CA GLY A 58 -14.68 13.75 21.25
C GLY A 58 -14.39 12.42 21.93
N TRP A 59 -13.86 11.48 21.15
CA TRP A 59 -13.43 10.16 21.62
C TRP A 59 -12.20 9.72 20.83
N PHE A 60 -11.44 8.78 21.40
CA PHE A 60 -10.25 8.22 20.76
C PHE A 60 -10.02 6.77 21.22
N ARG A 61 -9.71 5.88 20.27
CA ARG A 61 -9.44 4.46 20.55
C ARG A 61 -8.45 3.87 19.53
N GLY A 62 -7.84 2.75 19.88
CA GLY A 62 -6.97 1.96 19.02
C GLY A 62 -7.53 0.56 18.75
N HIS A 63 -7.42 0.10 17.52
CA HIS A 63 -7.56 -1.31 17.14
C HIS A 63 -6.17 -1.91 17.10
N HIS A 64 -5.81 -2.70 18.09
CA HIS A 64 -4.47 -3.27 18.24
C HIS A 64 -4.39 -4.67 17.63
N SER A 65 -3.28 -4.93 16.92
CA SER A 65 -2.88 -6.24 16.44
C SER A 65 -1.64 -6.70 17.20
N GLU A 66 -1.81 -7.71 18.05
CA GLU A 66 -0.69 -8.34 18.76
C GLU A 66 0.31 -8.99 17.78
N THR A 67 -0.21 -9.58 16.69
CA THR A 67 0.62 -10.23 15.66
C THR A 67 1.46 -9.21 14.89
N LEU A 68 0.89 -8.07 14.54
CA LEU A 68 1.63 -7.01 13.86
C LEU A 68 2.31 -6.05 14.82
N GLY A 69 2.15 -6.21 16.15
CA GLY A 69 2.69 -5.29 17.16
C GLY A 69 2.46 -3.82 16.81
N SER A 70 1.27 -3.46 16.32
CA SER A 70 0.91 -2.12 15.85
C SER A 70 -0.59 -1.90 15.97
N SER A 71 -1.03 -0.65 15.82
CA SER A 71 -2.44 -0.26 15.99
C SER A 71 -2.92 0.69 14.89
N ILE A 72 -4.19 0.52 14.52
CA ILE A 72 -4.95 1.53 13.78
C ILE A 72 -5.72 2.35 14.79
N CYS A 73 -5.39 3.62 14.94
CA CYS A 73 -6.06 4.50 15.90
C CYS A 73 -7.11 5.36 15.20
N GLU A 74 -8.21 5.66 15.88
CA GLU A 74 -9.26 6.52 15.36
C GLU A 74 -9.91 7.36 16.46
N GLY A 75 -10.46 8.49 16.05
CA GLY A 75 -11.17 9.38 16.96
C GLY A 75 -12.16 10.31 16.27
N ALA A 76 -13.05 10.89 17.06
CA ALA A 76 -13.96 11.93 16.62
C ALA A 76 -13.68 13.27 17.29
N ARG A 77 -14.04 14.36 16.60
CA ARG A 77 -13.74 15.74 17.02
C ARG A 77 -12.22 15.91 17.22
N VAL A 78 -11.49 15.45 16.21
CA VAL A 78 -10.04 15.51 16.15
C VAL A 78 -9.65 16.77 15.40
N ARG A 79 -8.63 17.47 15.87
CA ARG A 79 -8.05 18.63 15.21
C ARG A 79 -6.59 18.36 14.89
N LEU A 80 -6.18 18.72 13.68
CA LEU A 80 -4.78 18.76 13.25
C LEU A 80 -4.38 20.22 13.03
N ASP A 81 -3.24 20.62 13.58
CA ASP A 81 -2.69 21.97 13.41
C ASP A 81 -1.41 21.93 12.55
N PRO A 82 -1.51 22.28 11.25
CA PRO A 82 -0.36 22.25 10.36
C PRO A 82 0.79 23.18 10.79
N ALA A 83 0.53 24.22 11.58
CA ALA A 83 1.57 25.13 12.07
C ALA A 83 2.51 24.45 13.07
N LEU A 84 2.05 23.38 13.72
CA LEU A 84 2.78 22.60 14.72
C LEU A 84 3.48 21.36 14.13
N ILE A 85 3.58 21.28 12.80
CA ILE A 85 4.26 20.20 12.09
C ILE A 85 5.44 20.81 11.34
N ALA A 86 6.68 20.58 11.75
CA ALA A 86 7.85 21.05 11.02
C ALA A 86 8.18 20.05 9.89
N MET A 87 7.94 20.47 8.64
CA MET A 87 8.26 19.79 7.38
C MET A 87 8.05 20.76 6.21
N SER A 88 8.51 20.37 5.03
CA SER A 88 8.21 21.03 3.76
C SER A 88 6.73 20.94 3.39
N ARG A 89 6.33 21.63 2.31
CA ARG A 89 4.91 21.82 1.99
C ARG A 89 4.24 20.53 1.51
N GLY A 90 4.97 19.65 0.82
CA GLY A 90 4.42 18.47 0.20
C GLY A 90 3.55 18.78 -1.03
N GLY A 91 3.53 17.83 -1.97
CA GLY A 91 2.75 17.91 -3.19
C GLY A 91 3.27 18.92 -4.22
N GLU A 92 4.47 19.45 -4.01
CA GLU A 92 5.15 20.23 -5.04
C GLU A 92 5.54 19.33 -6.24
N PRO A 93 5.63 19.86 -7.46
CA PRO A 93 6.20 19.13 -8.58
C PRO A 93 7.67 18.76 -8.32
N LEU A 94 8.05 17.54 -8.68
CA LEU A 94 9.39 16.97 -8.41
C LEU A 94 10.53 17.89 -8.91
N GLU A 95 10.39 18.42 -10.12
CA GLU A 95 11.35 19.31 -10.75
C GLU A 95 11.61 20.62 -9.98
N GLN A 96 10.68 21.05 -9.11
CA GLN A 96 10.81 22.28 -8.32
C GLN A 96 11.58 22.08 -7.01
N VAL A 97 11.80 20.82 -6.62
CA VAL A 97 12.33 20.48 -5.29
C VAL A 97 13.59 19.62 -5.35
N MET A 98 14.20 19.49 -6.53
CA MET A 98 15.41 18.70 -6.75
C MET A 98 16.51 19.02 -5.74
N GLY A 99 17.13 17.97 -5.20
CA GLY A 99 18.17 18.06 -4.17
C GLY A 99 17.67 18.22 -2.74
N ARG A 100 16.36 18.35 -2.50
CA ARG A 100 15.77 18.42 -1.14
C ARG A 100 16.13 17.19 -0.31
N ALA A 101 16.57 17.42 0.93
CA ALA A 101 16.93 16.36 1.86
C ALA A 101 15.67 15.65 2.41
N GLU A 102 15.82 14.41 2.86
CA GLU A 102 14.69 13.62 3.37
C GLU A 102 14.17 14.16 4.71
N GLU A 103 15.08 14.69 5.54
CA GLU A 103 14.77 15.29 6.83
C GLU A 103 13.93 16.57 6.73
N GLU A 104 13.89 17.18 5.55
CA GLU A 104 13.01 18.33 5.24
C GLU A 104 11.60 17.89 4.88
N GLU A 105 11.41 16.65 4.41
CA GLU A 105 10.10 16.11 4.02
C GLU A 105 9.45 15.35 5.17
N LEU A 106 10.25 14.77 6.05
CA LEU A 106 9.74 14.01 7.17
C LEU A 106 9.23 14.91 8.32
N PRO A 107 8.02 14.64 8.87
CA PRO A 107 7.40 15.49 9.87
C PRO A 107 8.06 15.39 11.24
N LYS A 108 8.24 16.55 11.88
CA LYS A 108 8.52 16.68 13.32
C LYS A 108 7.35 17.39 13.98
N TYR A 109 6.77 16.77 15.00
CA TYR A 109 5.54 17.24 15.61
C TYR A 109 5.81 17.96 16.93
N GLU A 110 5.29 19.18 17.07
CA GLU A 110 5.24 19.88 18.34
C GLU A 110 4.06 19.39 19.19
N PRO A 111 4.15 19.44 20.53
CA PRO A 111 3.02 19.16 21.43
C PRO A 111 1.74 19.89 21.02
N GLY A 112 0.67 19.12 20.81
CA GLY A 112 -0.64 19.63 20.39
C GLY A 112 -0.82 19.74 18.88
N ALA A 113 0.10 19.24 18.06
CA ALA A 113 -0.11 19.11 16.61
C ALA A 113 -1.37 18.30 16.29
N LEU A 114 -1.64 17.23 17.06
CA LEU A 114 -2.92 16.54 17.10
C LEU A 114 -3.67 16.88 18.40
N GLN A 115 -4.97 17.10 18.30
CA GLN A 115 -5.82 17.41 19.46
C GLN A 115 -7.13 16.64 19.37
N VAL A 116 -7.66 16.23 20.52
CA VAL A 116 -8.98 15.58 20.62
C VAL A 116 -9.80 16.35 21.65
N GLU A 117 -11.04 16.72 21.29
CA GLU A 117 -11.94 17.36 22.25
C GLU A 117 -12.28 16.40 23.38
N GLY A 118 -12.13 16.83 24.63
CA GLY A 118 -12.50 16.06 25.82
C GLY A 118 -13.28 16.88 26.84
N PRO A 119 -13.65 16.29 27.98
CA PRO A 119 -14.39 16.98 29.04
C PRO A 119 -13.67 18.24 29.51
N ALA A 120 -14.41 19.33 29.72
CA ALA A 120 -13.90 20.67 29.99
C ALA A 120 -13.17 20.87 31.34
N ALA A 121 -12.83 19.79 32.05
CA ALA A 121 -12.26 19.82 33.39
C ALA A 121 -10.75 20.10 33.39
N GLY A 122 -10.35 21.27 32.89
CA GLY A 122 -9.10 21.93 33.25
C GLY A 122 -7.79 21.30 32.75
N ARG A 123 -7.09 22.09 31.91
CA ARG A 123 -5.74 21.89 31.33
C ARG A 123 -5.64 20.87 30.18
N THR A 124 -4.96 21.32 29.12
CA THR A 124 -4.46 20.48 28.03
C THR A 124 -3.57 19.39 28.61
N ALA A 125 -3.90 18.13 28.33
CA ALA A 125 -3.17 16.96 28.83
C ALA A 125 -2.73 16.07 27.65
N PRO A 126 -1.65 15.28 27.79
CA PRO A 126 -1.33 14.22 26.82
C PRO A 126 -2.53 13.29 26.60
N LEU A 127 -2.82 12.96 25.34
CA LEU A 127 -3.86 11.99 25.00
C LEU A 127 -3.44 10.56 25.37
N VAL A 128 -2.15 10.26 25.19
CA VAL A 128 -1.53 8.97 25.48
C VAL A 128 -0.25 9.21 26.28
N ASP A 129 0.15 8.22 27.07
CA ASP A 129 1.42 8.21 27.78
C ASP A 129 2.46 7.31 27.08
N ALA A 130 3.68 7.27 27.61
CA ALA A 130 4.76 6.46 27.07
C ALA A 130 4.46 4.95 27.16
N GLY A 131 3.70 4.51 28.16
CA GLY A 131 3.29 3.10 28.31
C GLY A 131 2.39 2.67 27.17
N PHE A 132 1.34 3.46 26.89
CA PHE A 132 0.45 3.23 25.75
C PHE A 132 1.23 3.15 24.44
N LEU A 133 2.15 4.09 24.20
CA LEU A 133 2.94 4.11 22.97
C LEU A 133 3.83 2.85 22.85
N ASN A 134 4.45 2.41 23.94
CA ASN A 134 5.30 1.21 23.93
C ASN A 134 4.49 -0.08 23.73
N ASP A 135 3.29 -0.16 24.30
CA ASP A 135 2.46 -1.36 24.25
C ASP A 135 1.73 -1.49 22.90
N TYR A 136 1.26 -0.37 22.32
CA TYR A 136 0.32 -0.41 21.22
C TYR A 136 0.86 0.16 19.89
N VAL A 137 1.86 1.04 19.93
CA VAL A 137 2.52 1.59 18.73
C VAL A 137 4.04 1.64 18.94
N PRO A 138 4.68 0.49 19.19
CA PRO A 138 6.10 0.44 19.49
C PRO A 138 6.93 0.92 18.28
N THR A 139 8.06 1.57 18.55
CA THR A 139 9.00 2.01 17.51
C THR A 139 9.50 0.82 16.67
N GLY A 140 9.71 -0.34 17.29
CA GLY A 140 10.21 -1.55 16.62
C GLY A 140 11.55 -1.31 15.91
N GLY A 141 11.72 -1.90 14.73
CA GLY A 141 12.91 -1.71 13.89
C GLY A 141 12.89 -0.44 13.02
N ILE A 142 11.96 0.49 13.27
CA ILE A 142 11.78 1.70 12.47
C ILE A 142 12.61 2.82 13.09
N GLY A 143 13.60 3.34 12.36
CA GLY A 143 14.50 4.37 12.88
C GLY A 143 13.78 5.67 13.28
N MET A 144 12.78 6.08 12.50
CA MET A 144 12.01 7.29 12.75
C MET A 144 10.52 7.04 12.49
N HIS A 145 9.77 6.78 13.58
CA HIS A 145 8.35 6.41 13.52
C HIS A 145 7.45 7.66 13.62
N THR A 146 7.09 8.23 12.46
CA THR A 146 6.35 9.50 12.38
C THR A 146 4.93 9.40 12.94
N MET A 147 4.24 8.27 12.72
CA MET A 147 2.86 8.11 13.19
C MET A 147 2.80 7.92 14.72
N LYS A 148 3.81 7.25 15.30
CA LYS A 148 4.01 7.22 16.75
C LYS A 148 4.28 8.63 17.30
N ALA A 149 5.15 9.41 16.64
CA ALA A 149 5.45 10.78 17.05
C ALA A 149 4.22 11.71 16.96
N LEU A 150 3.35 11.53 15.96
CA LEU A 150 2.07 12.22 15.87
C LEU A 150 1.17 11.90 17.06
N LEU A 151 1.05 10.62 17.44
CA LEU A 151 0.30 10.21 18.65
C LEU A 151 0.91 10.78 19.93
N GLU A 152 2.23 10.80 20.05
CA GLU A 152 2.94 11.40 21.20
C GLU A 152 2.70 12.91 21.32
N SER A 153 2.56 13.59 20.18
CA SER A 153 2.18 15.00 20.14
C SER A 153 0.75 15.25 20.61
N ALA A 154 -0.12 14.23 20.61
CA ALA A 154 -1.55 14.40 20.77
C ALA A 154 -1.96 14.92 22.15
N ARG A 155 -2.93 15.83 22.19
CA ARG A 155 -3.44 16.42 23.43
C ARG A 155 -4.96 16.35 23.54
N VAL A 156 -5.47 16.10 24.74
CA VAL A 156 -6.88 16.34 25.06
C VAL A 156 -7.06 17.82 25.33
N VAL A 157 -8.03 18.45 24.66
CA VAL A 157 -8.33 19.88 24.78
C VAL A 157 -9.80 20.10 25.12
N PRO A 158 -10.15 21.22 25.78
CA PRO A 158 -11.56 21.59 25.95
C PRO A 158 -12.28 21.75 24.60
N PRO A 159 -13.61 21.61 24.56
CA PRO A 159 -14.39 21.90 23.36
C PRO A 159 -14.13 23.34 22.90
N HIS A 160 -13.92 23.54 21.60
CA HIS A 160 -13.64 24.86 21.05
C HIS A 160 -14.56 25.17 19.86
N LEU A 161 -14.70 26.45 19.53
CA LEU A 161 -15.48 26.88 18.38
C LEU A 161 -14.73 26.50 17.10
N LEU A 162 -15.15 25.41 16.49
CA LEU A 162 -14.54 24.84 15.31
C LEU A 162 -15.16 25.44 14.03
N LEU A 163 -14.33 26.15 13.27
CA LEU A 163 -14.76 26.91 12.09
C LEU A 163 -14.72 26.09 10.79
N GLN A 164 -13.81 25.12 10.67
CA GLN A 164 -13.67 24.28 9.48
C GLN A 164 -13.69 22.79 9.83
N TRP A 165 -14.72 22.10 9.36
CA TRP A 165 -14.91 20.66 9.54
C TRP A 165 -14.77 19.92 8.22
N VAL A 166 -14.10 18.78 8.28
CA VAL A 166 -14.18 17.69 7.31
C VAL A 166 -15.20 16.71 7.86
N GLU A 167 -16.33 16.61 7.17
CA GLU A 167 -17.47 15.78 7.59
C GLU A 167 -17.21 14.29 7.28
N GLU A 168 -16.55 13.99 6.15
CA GLU A 168 -16.24 12.63 5.73
C GLU A 168 -15.06 12.01 6.51
N PRO A 169 -15.07 10.69 6.76
CA PRO A 169 -13.95 9.99 7.38
C PRO A 169 -12.63 10.25 6.64
N THR A 170 -11.57 10.52 7.41
CA THR A 170 -10.27 10.90 6.86
C THR A 170 -9.15 10.07 7.44
N LEU A 171 -8.34 9.45 6.57
CA LEU A 171 -7.08 8.79 6.92
C LEU A 171 -5.96 9.83 7.01
N LEU A 172 -5.18 9.78 8.09
CA LEU A 172 -3.90 10.48 8.23
C LEU A 172 -2.79 9.47 7.96
N VAL A 173 -1.97 9.75 6.94
CA VAL A 173 -0.96 8.81 6.42
C VAL A 173 0.38 9.52 6.31
N THR A 174 1.46 8.88 6.77
CA THR A 174 2.82 9.22 6.31
C THR A 174 3.19 8.24 5.20
N ARG A 175 3.57 8.74 4.03
CA ARG A 175 4.15 7.92 2.96
C ARG A 175 5.63 7.72 3.23
N PHE A 176 6.09 6.48 3.32
CA PHE A 176 7.49 6.17 3.60
C PHE A 176 8.13 5.53 2.36
N GLU A 177 9.29 6.03 1.92
CA GLU A 177 9.89 5.66 0.63
C GLU A 177 8.91 5.79 -0.57
N TYR A 178 8.10 6.85 -0.58
CA TYR A 178 6.95 7.17 -1.46
C TYR A 178 7.18 7.07 -2.99
N ALA A 179 8.44 6.97 -3.43
CA ALA A 179 8.81 6.87 -4.83
C ALA A 179 9.14 5.43 -5.27
N ASN A 180 9.26 4.49 -4.33
CA ASN A 180 9.48 3.09 -4.62
C ASN A 180 8.17 2.32 -4.52
N LEU A 181 7.80 1.65 -5.61
CA LEU A 181 6.51 0.97 -5.74
C LEU A 181 6.25 -0.07 -4.64
N PHE A 182 7.26 -0.83 -4.20
CA PHE A 182 7.06 -1.83 -3.16
C PHE A 182 6.61 -1.16 -1.86
N HIS A 183 7.35 -0.16 -1.41
CA HIS A 183 7.06 0.57 -0.17
C HIS A 183 5.73 1.33 -0.27
N THR A 184 5.47 1.95 -1.42
CA THR A 184 4.20 2.67 -1.66
C THR A 184 2.99 1.72 -1.65
N ILE A 185 3.12 0.49 -2.16
CA ILE A 185 2.07 -0.54 -2.06
C ILE A 185 1.82 -0.92 -0.59
N THR A 186 2.87 -0.96 0.25
CA THR A 186 2.66 -1.22 1.69
C THR A 186 1.87 -0.09 2.36
N ASP A 187 2.07 1.16 1.95
CA ASP A 187 1.30 2.30 2.45
C ASP A 187 -0.15 2.28 1.94
N TRP A 188 -0.38 1.99 0.64
CA TRP A 188 -1.73 1.78 0.09
C TRP A 188 -2.46 0.67 0.84
N TYR A 189 -1.76 -0.44 1.11
CA TYR A 189 -2.32 -1.56 1.85
C TYR A 189 -2.66 -1.17 3.29
N SER A 190 -1.78 -0.43 3.98
CA SER A 190 -2.03 0.09 5.32
C SER A 190 -3.30 0.96 5.37
N ALA A 191 -3.43 1.90 4.45
CA ALA A 191 -4.59 2.79 4.34
C ALA A 191 -5.88 2.01 4.01
N TYR A 192 -5.80 1.03 3.09
CA TYR A 192 -6.91 0.14 2.77
C TYR A 192 -7.37 -0.68 3.98
N VAL A 193 -6.44 -1.34 4.68
CA VAL A 193 -6.72 -2.12 5.89
C VAL A 193 -7.31 -1.22 6.98
N SER A 194 -6.76 -0.02 7.18
CA SER A 194 -7.29 0.96 8.15
C SER A 194 -8.75 1.28 7.89
N SER A 195 -9.12 1.48 6.63
CA SER A 195 -10.50 1.76 6.22
C SER A 195 -11.44 0.58 6.49
N ARG A 196 -10.93 -0.65 6.31
CA ARG A 196 -11.71 -1.87 6.50
C ARG A 196 -11.88 -2.26 7.97
N VAL A 197 -10.82 -2.12 8.77
CA VAL A 197 -10.84 -2.40 10.23
C VAL A 197 -11.75 -1.42 10.97
N THR A 198 -11.72 -0.14 10.59
CA THR A 198 -12.62 0.89 11.15
C THR A 198 -14.04 0.85 10.56
N ASN A 199 -14.33 -0.11 9.68
CA ASN A 199 -15.64 -0.38 9.11
C ASN A 199 -16.29 0.83 8.42
N LEU A 200 -15.50 1.57 7.62
CA LEU A 200 -15.99 2.75 6.91
C LEU A 200 -16.98 2.36 5.79
N PRO A 201 -18.13 3.05 5.69
CA PRO A 201 -19.17 2.70 4.72
C PRO A 201 -18.80 3.05 3.27
N ASN A 202 -17.94 4.05 3.08
CA ASN A 202 -17.47 4.56 1.80
C ASN A 202 -15.94 4.72 1.83
N ARG A 203 -15.34 5.04 0.68
CA ARG A 203 -13.91 5.37 0.59
C ARG A 203 -13.64 6.66 1.39
N PRO A 204 -12.66 6.67 2.31
CA PRO A 204 -12.32 7.87 3.06
C PRO A 204 -11.55 8.89 2.20
N ASN A 205 -11.40 10.09 2.74
CA ASN A 205 -10.39 11.04 2.31
C ASN A 205 -9.02 10.64 2.86
N VAL A 206 -7.94 11.10 2.22
CA VAL A 206 -6.56 10.93 2.68
C VAL A 206 -5.89 12.29 2.85
N ILE A 207 -5.24 12.47 3.99
CA ILE A 207 -4.31 13.57 4.24
C ILE A 207 -2.94 12.97 4.48
N PHE A 208 -1.99 13.33 3.61
CA PHE A 208 -0.58 13.09 3.88
C PHE A 208 -0.11 14.03 4.98
N VAL A 209 0.42 13.45 6.06
CA VAL A 209 1.05 14.18 7.17
C VAL A 209 2.57 14.23 7.02
N ASP A 210 3.07 13.94 5.82
CA ASP A 210 4.44 14.16 5.37
C ASP A 210 4.55 15.33 4.37
N GLY A 211 5.78 15.81 4.15
CA GLY A 211 6.13 16.89 3.24
C GLY A 211 6.71 16.41 1.91
N HIS A 212 6.55 15.15 1.53
CA HIS A 212 7.11 14.67 0.27
C HIS A 212 6.43 15.33 -0.95
N CYS A 213 7.21 15.58 -1.99
CA CYS A 213 6.70 16.11 -3.25
C CYS A 213 5.71 15.14 -3.93
N LYS A 214 5.04 15.59 -4.99
CA LYS A 214 4.16 14.73 -5.80
C LYS A 214 5.01 13.65 -6.50
N ALA A 215 4.55 12.40 -6.44
CA ALA A 215 5.17 11.28 -7.14
C ALA A 215 4.23 10.68 -8.18
N GLN A 216 4.78 9.94 -9.15
CA GLN A 216 3.98 9.25 -10.19
C GLN A 216 2.96 8.27 -9.59
N LEU A 217 3.27 7.70 -8.42
CA LEU A 217 2.42 6.74 -7.71
C LEU A 217 1.19 7.39 -7.02
N GLU A 218 1.07 8.72 -7.08
CA GLU A 218 -0.07 9.45 -6.50
C GLU A 218 -1.39 9.20 -7.25
N GLU A 219 -1.32 8.86 -8.54
CA GLU A 219 -2.49 8.46 -9.34
C GLU A 219 -3.28 7.34 -8.67
N THR A 220 -2.59 6.36 -8.07
CA THR A 220 -3.25 5.25 -7.36
C THR A 220 -3.88 5.70 -6.04
N TRP A 221 -3.29 6.67 -5.33
CA TRP A 221 -3.92 7.25 -4.14
C TRP A 221 -5.22 7.95 -4.52
N GLU A 222 -5.20 8.75 -5.59
CA GLU A 222 -6.36 9.45 -6.13
C GLU A 222 -7.44 8.47 -6.64
N ALA A 223 -7.06 7.30 -7.14
CA ALA A 223 -8.01 6.26 -7.54
C ALA A 223 -8.61 5.50 -6.35
N LEU A 224 -7.79 5.13 -5.35
CA LEU A 224 -8.22 4.30 -4.23
C LEU A 224 -9.14 5.02 -3.22
N PHE A 225 -9.05 6.35 -3.13
CA PHE A 225 -9.66 7.15 -2.07
C PHE A 225 -10.45 8.33 -2.63
N SER A 226 -11.43 8.83 -1.88
CA SER A 226 -12.36 9.86 -2.36
C SER A 226 -11.68 11.20 -2.63
N SER A 227 -10.62 11.50 -1.89
CA SER A 227 -9.76 12.66 -2.15
C SER A 227 -8.41 12.51 -1.47
N VAL A 228 -7.41 13.22 -1.98
CA VAL A 228 -6.05 13.26 -1.46
C VAL A 228 -5.64 14.72 -1.26
N THR A 229 -5.03 15.04 -0.12
CA THR A 229 -4.41 16.34 0.12
C THR A 229 -3.24 16.21 1.11
N TYR A 230 -2.63 17.34 1.45
CA TYR A 230 -1.45 17.45 2.29
C TYR A 230 -1.76 18.29 3.51
N ALA A 231 -1.23 17.90 4.68
CA ALA A 231 -1.46 18.63 5.92
C ALA A 231 -1.04 20.11 5.81
N LYS A 232 0.04 20.41 5.09
CA LYS A 232 0.55 21.78 4.87
C LYS A 232 -0.19 22.57 3.79
N ASN A 233 -1.17 21.98 3.11
CA ASN A 233 -2.03 22.72 2.17
C ASN A 233 -3.21 23.41 2.88
N PHE A 234 -3.47 23.11 4.14
CA PHE A 234 -4.42 23.86 4.97
C PHE A 234 -3.77 25.16 5.47
N SER A 235 -4.49 26.28 5.35
CA SER A 235 -4.02 27.60 5.80
C SER A 235 -4.08 27.81 7.32
N GLY A 236 -4.61 26.83 8.04
CA GLY A 236 -4.80 26.86 9.48
C GLY A 236 -5.26 25.51 9.99
N PRO A 237 -5.66 25.44 11.27
CA PRO A 237 -6.10 24.20 11.89
C PRO A 237 -7.35 23.64 11.21
N VAL A 238 -7.39 22.32 11.03
CA VAL A 238 -8.49 21.59 10.39
C VAL A 238 -9.07 20.57 11.38
N CYS A 239 -10.38 20.36 11.32
CA CYS A 239 -11.08 19.46 12.24
C CYS A 239 -11.83 18.36 11.50
N PHE A 240 -11.88 17.19 12.12
CA PHE A 240 -12.40 15.98 11.55
C PHE A 240 -13.53 15.45 12.43
N ARG A 241 -14.67 15.13 11.80
CA ARG A 241 -15.70 14.34 12.46
C ARG A 241 -15.19 12.97 12.83
N HIS A 242 -14.37 12.39 11.97
CA HIS A 242 -13.76 11.07 12.14
C HIS A 242 -12.38 11.06 11.48
N ALA A 243 -11.33 10.99 12.28
CA ALA A 243 -9.96 10.83 11.81
C ALA A 243 -9.45 9.44 12.17
N ILE A 244 -8.73 8.81 11.25
CA ILE A 244 -8.11 7.50 11.40
C ILE A 244 -6.62 7.68 11.13
N LEU A 245 -5.77 7.26 12.07
CA LEU A 245 -4.33 7.27 11.94
C LEU A 245 -3.91 5.89 11.44
N SER A 246 -3.51 5.82 10.18
CA SER A 246 -3.01 4.59 9.57
C SER A 246 -1.58 4.33 10.05
N PRO A 247 -1.22 3.07 10.38
CA PRO A 247 0.15 2.72 10.69
C PRO A 247 1.04 2.87 9.45
N LEU A 248 2.35 2.88 9.65
CA LEU A 248 3.30 2.91 8.53
C LEU A 248 3.18 1.63 7.70
N GLY A 249 3.44 1.68 6.39
CA GLY A 249 3.44 0.49 5.54
C GLY A 249 4.33 -0.65 6.07
N TYR A 250 5.38 -0.31 6.83
CA TYR A 250 6.35 -1.28 7.38
C TYR A 250 5.80 -2.08 8.56
N GLU A 251 4.67 -1.65 9.08
CA GLU A 251 3.94 -2.31 10.16
C GLU A 251 2.85 -3.25 9.62
N THR A 252 2.72 -3.36 8.30
CA THR A 252 1.76 -4.25 7.65
C THR A 252 2.31 -5.66 7.41
N ALA A 253 1.40 -6.60 7.13
CA ALA A 253 1.74 -7.98 6.76
C ALA A 253 2.74 -8.07 5.59
N LEU A 254 2.63 -7.18 4.60
CA LEU A 254 3.48 -7.21 3.41
C LEU A 254 4.96 -6.97 3.73
N PHE A 255 5.25 -6.20 4.77
CA PHE A 255 6.62 -5.91 5.19
C PHE A 255 7.08 -6.82 6.33
N LYS A 256 6.27 -7.00 7.38
CA LYS A 256 6.63 -7.88 8.50
C LYS A 256 6.81 -9.33 8.08
N GLY A 257 6.01 -9.79 7.11
CA GLY A 257 6.14 -11.14 6.57
C GLY A 257 7.45 -11.41 5.83
N LEU A 258 8.28 -10.40 5.56
CA LEU A 258 9.61 -10.59 4.96
C LEU A 258 10.62 -11.14 5.96
N SER A 259 10.42 -10.88 7.26
CA SER A 259 11.32 -11.28 8.35
C SER A 259 10.72 -12.34 9.27
N GLU A 260 9.41 -12.57 9.19
CA GLU A 260 8.68 -13.49 10.06
C GLU A 260 8.25 -14.74 9.29
N SER A 261 8.27 -15.89 9.96
CA SER A 261 7.86 -17.18 9.38
C SER A 261 6.49 -17.56 9.91
N PHE A 262 5.53 -17.71 9.00
CA PHE A 262 4.17 -18.16 9.29
C PHE A 262 3.61 -18.87 8.05
N SER A 263 2.65 -19.77 8.24
CA SER A 263 1.98 -20.41 7.12
C SER A 263 0.87 -19.50 6.60
N CYS A 264 0.92 -19.17 5.31
CA CYS A 264 -0.06 -18.30 4.69
C CYS A 264 -0.13 -18.52 3.19
N GLU A 265 -1.11 -19.29 2.75
CA GLU A 265 -1.37 -19.51 1.33
C GLU A 265 -2.51 -18.61 0.84
N GLY A 266 -2.40 -18.07 -0.37
CA GLY A 266 -3.52 -17.42 -1.03
C GLY A 266 -4.64 -18.42 -1.33
N ALA A 267 -5.90 -17.99 -1.14
CA ALA A 267 -7.07 -18.78 -1.46
C ALA A 267 -8.23 -17.91 -1.98
N SER A 268 -9.18 -18.52 -2.68
CA SER A 268 -10.39 -17.82 -3.12
C SER A 268 -11.29 -17.50 -1.92
N ALA A 269 -11.96 -16.34 -1.96
CA ALA A 269 -12.91 -15.99 -0.90
C ALA A 269 -14.06 -16.99 -0.81
N GLU A 270 -14.48 -17.59 -1.93
CA GLU A 270 -15.51 -18.64 -1.96
C GLU A 270 -15.11 -19.84 -1.09
N SER A 271 -13.89 -20.34 -1.24
CA SER A 271 -13.39 -21.49 -0.45
C SER A 271 -13.33 -21.18 1.06
N LEU A 272 -12.98 -19.94 1.41
CA LEU A 272 -12.88 -19.50 2.80
C LEU A 272 -14.24 -19.20 3.44
N ARG A 273 -15.30 -18.94 2.64
CA ARG A 273 -16.67 -18.77 3.15
C ARG A 273 -17.25 -20.09 3.65
N GLU A 274 -16.97 -21.19 2.95
CA GLU A 274 -17.47 -22.52 3.30
C GLU A 274 -16.80 -23.07 4.56
N LYS A 275 -15.48 -22.87 4.67
CA LYS A 275 -14.68 -23.34 5.79
C LYS A 275 -13.63 -22.30 6.17
N THR A 276 -13.68 -21.84 7.42
CA THR A 276 -12.60 -21.00 7.95
C THR A 276 -11.31 -21.80 8.01
N ASP A 277 -10.28 -21.28 7.34
CA ASP A 277 -8.91 -21.76 7.40
C ASP A 277 -8.03 -20.59 7.83
N TYR A 278 -7.31 -20.74 8.95
CA TYR A 278 -6.48 -19.68 9.51
C TYR A 278 -5.14 -19.54 8.79
N GLU A 279 -4.70 -20.57 8.06
CA GLU A 279 -3.43 -20.59 7.31
C GLU A 279 -3.60 -20.11 5.86
N LYS A 280 -4.80 -19.63 5.52
CA LYS A 280 -5.12 -19.13 4.17
C LYS A 280 -5.69 -17.73 4.21
N THR A 281 -5.53 -16.98 3.11
CA THR A 281 -6.04 -15.62 2.98
C THR A 281 -6.54 -15.31 1.58
N SER A 282 -7.65 -14.58 1.48
CA SER A 282 -8.09 -13.93 0.23
C SER A 282 -7.82 -12.42 0.24
N ARG A 283 -7.25 -11.87 1.32
CA ARG A 283 -7.16 -10.42 1.55
C ARG A 283 -6.21 -9.70 0.62
N LEU A 284 -5.12 -10.37 0.22
CA LEU A 284 -4.24 -9.78 -0.77
C LEU A 284 -4.94 -9.72 -2.12
N SER A 285 -5.72 -10.75 -2.50
CA SER A 285 -6.56 -10.77 -3.72
C SER A 285 -7.63 -9.70 -3.68
N GLU A 286 -8.29 -9.55 -2.54
CA GLU A 286 -9.21 -8.46 -2.26
C GLU A 286 -8.60 -7.08 -2.53
N PHE A 287 -7.40 -6.83 -2.00
CA PHE A 287 -6.70 -5.56 -2.21
C PHE A 287 -6.28 -5.34 -3.67
N GLY A 288 -5.87 -6.40 -4.37
CA GLY A 288 -5.59 -6.37 -5.81
C GLY A 288 -6.80 -5.99 -6.64
N GLU A 289 -7.93 -6.65 -6.37
CA GLU A 289 -9.22 -6.36 -7.00
C GLU A 289 -9.65 -4.91 -6.73
N MET A 290 -9.41 -4.39 -5.51
CA MET A 290 -9.66 -2.98 -5.19
C MET A 290 -8.85 -2.03 -6.06
N ILE A 291 -7.54 -2.26 -6.23
CA ILE A 291 -6.69 -1.43 -7.11
C ILE A 291 -7.24 -1.46 -8.53
N VAL A 292 -7.44 -2.65 -9.08
CA VAL A 292 -7.95 -2.85 -10.46
C VAL A 292 -9.31 -2.18 -10.66
N ALA A 293 -10.23 -2.31 -9.70
CA ALA A 293 -11.55 -1.70 -9.74
C ALA A 293 -11.49 -0.18 -9.79
N SER A 294 -10.56 0.41 -9.04
CA SER A 294 -10.42 1.86 -8.91
C SER A 294 -9.95 2.53 -10.21
N PHE A 295 -9.40 1.74 -11.15
CA PHE A 295 -9.02 2.18 -12.50
C PHE A 295 -10.04 1.76 -13.58
N ASP A 296 -11.22 1.29 -13.18
CA ASP A 296 -12.28 0.78 -14.06
C ASP A 296 -11.84 -0.40 -14.94
N LEU A 297 -10.96 -1.26 -14.42
CA LEU A 297 -10.40 -2.42 -15.14
C LEU A 297 -11.09 -3.74 -14.80
N LEU A 298 -12.08 -3.76 -13.89
CA LEU A 298 -12.92 -4.92 -13.64
C LEU A 298 -13.97 -5.07 -14.76
N GLN A 299 -13.54 -5.48 -15.96
CA GLN A 299 -14.44 -5.75 -17.08
C GLN A 299 -14.15 -7.12 -17.72
N ASP A 300 -15.23 -7.80 -18.12
CA ASP A 300 -15.20 -9.08 -18.86
C ASP A 300 -14.32 -9.02 -20.12
N ASP A 301 -14.10 -7.82 -20.66
CA ASP A 301 -13.28 -7.56 -21.83
C ASP A 301 -11.80 -7.93 -21.65
N ILE A 302 -11.22 -7.73 -20.45
CA ILE A 302 -9.82 -8.09 -20.21
C ILE A 302 -9.66 -9.61 -20.15
N MET A 303 -10.59 -10.30 -19.50
CA MET A 303 -10.57 -11.76 -19.44
C MET A 303 -10.89 -12.41 -20.79
N SER A 304 -11.72 -11.76 -21.59
CA SER A 304 -11.97 -12.16 -22.98
C SER A 304 -10.72 -11.93 -23.85
N SER A 305 -10.06 -10.78 -23.71
CA SER A 305 -8.79 -10.43 -24.36
C SER A 305 -7.68 -11.44 -24.03
N LYS A 306 -7.51 -11.79 -22.75
CA LYS A 306 -6.52 -12.78 -22.30
C LYS A 306 -6.73 -14.15 -22.96
N LYS A 307 -7.98 -14.55 -23.18
CA LYS A 307 -8.32 -15.83 -23.84
C LYS A 307 -8.18 -15.78 -25.37
N SER A 308 -8.42 -14.63 -26.00
CA SER A 308 -8.41 -14.49 -27.47
C SER A 308 -7.03 -14.21 -28.06
N ASN A 309 -6.10 -13.64 -27.29
CA ASN A 309 -4.87 -13.07 -27.83
C ASN A 309 -3.65 -14.01 -27.86
N GLY A 310 -3.79 -15.26 -27.40
CA GLY A 310 -2.65 -16.16 -27.18
C GLY A 310 -2.02 -15.95 -25.80
N LEU A 311 -0.85 -16.53 -25.56
CA LEU A 311 -0.14 -16.38 -24.29
C LEU A 311 0.65 -15.07 -24.27
N ASN A 312 0.40 -14.22 -23.28
CA ASN A 312 1.16 -12.99 -23.11
C ASN A 312 2.27 -13.19 -22.06
N VAL A 313 3.51 -12.97 -22.48
CA VAL A 313 4.69 -12.95 -21.59
C VAL A 313 5.06 -11.48 -21.36
N LEU A 314 4.71 -10.96 -20.19
CA LEU A 314 5.09 -9.61 -19.78
C LEU A 314 6.48 -9.63 -19.17
N PHE A 315 7.45 -9.02 -19.85
CA PHE A 315 8.78 -8.82 -19.31
C PHE A 315 8.85 -7.46 -18.62
N VAL A 316 8.79 -7.44 -17.30
CA VAL A 316 8.96 -6.24 -16.47
C VAL A 316 10.43 -5.86 -16.44
N ARG A 317 10.73 -4.72 -17.06
CA ARG A 317 12.09 -4.24 -17.31
C ARG A 317 12.38 -2.93 -16.58
N ARG A 318 13.66 -2.64 -16.39
CA ARG A 318 14.11 -1.43 -15.69
C ARG A 318 14.67 -0.43 -16.70
N GLU A 319 14.13 0.78 -16.67
CA GLU A 319 14.69 1.93 -17.37
C GLU A 319 14.91 3.09 -16.40
N ASP A 320 15.78 4.02 -16.80
CA ASP A 320 16.14 5.20 -16.02
C ASP A 320 14.97 6.18 -15.96
N TYR A 321 14.63 6.63 -14.74
CA TYR A 321 13.61 7.65 -14.51
C TYR A 321 13.91 8.45 -13.24
N LEU A 322 13.34 9.64 -13.18
CA LEU A 322 13.46 10.52 -12.04
C LEU A 322 12.31 10.24 -11.05
N ALA A 323 12.64 9.54 -9.96
CA ALA A 323 11.65 9.05 -9.01
C ALA A 323 11.37 10.03 -7.85
N HIS A 324 12.41 10.70 -7.34
CA HIS A 324 12.36 11.57 -6.17
C HIS A 324 13.50 12.61 -6.19
N PRO A 325 13.45 13.67 -5.36
CA PRO A 325 14.35 14.82 -5.44
C PRO A 325 15.84 14.50 -5.28
N ARG A 326 16.13 13.43 -4.54
CA ARG A 326 17.47 12.92 -4.26
C ARG A 326 17.97 11.90 -5.29
N HIS A 327 17.13 11.51 -6.26
CA HIS A 327 17.48 10.51 -7.26
C HIS A 327 18.24 11.16 -8.43
N SER A 328 19.27 10.49 -8.94
CA SER A 328 20.05 10.97 -10.09
C SER A 328 19.39 10.71 -11.45
N GLY A 329 18.20 10.11 -11.44
CA GLY A 329 17.55 9.57 -12.64
C GLY A 329 18.01 8.15 -13.00
N LYS A 330 19.15 7.68 -12.48
CA LYS A 330 19.70 6.35 -12.77
C LYS A 330 19.15 5.29 -11.83
N VAL A 331 18.47 4.30 -12.39
CA VAL A 331 17.95 3.16 -11.62
C VAL A 331 19.04 2.12 -11.44
N GLU A 332 19.10 1.52 -10.26
CA GLU A 332 20.04 0.44 -9.98
C GLU A 332 19.77 -0.76 -10.91
N SER A 333 20.70 -1.09 -11.80
CA SER A 333 20.56 -2.27 -12.65
C SER A 333 20.56 -3.55 -11.80
N ARG A 334 19.55 -4.40 -11.97
CA ARG A 334 19.52 -5.75 -11.37
C ARG A 334 20.18 -6.80 -12.26
N LEU A 335 20.11 -6.57 -13.57
CA LEU A 335 20.51 -7.52 -14.58
C LEU A 335 21.35 -6.79 -15.62
N SER A 336 22.63 -7.16 -15.72
CA SER A 336 23.61 -6.44 -16.55
C SER A 336 23.37 -6.61 -18.05
N ASN A 337 22.65 -7.66 -18.45
CA ASN A 337 22.33 -7.99 -19.84
C ASN A 337 20.81 -8.07 -20.09
N GLU A 338 20.00 -7.29 -19.37
CA GLU A 338 18.53 -7.35 -19.44
C GLU A 338 17.97 -7.23 -20.87
N GLN A 339 18.49 -6.28 -21.66
CA GLN A 339 18.08 -6.10 -23.05
C GLN A 339 18.37 -7.33 -23.91
N GLU A 340 19.55 -7.94 -23.77
CA GLU A 340 19.92 -9.15 -24.53
C GLU A 340 19.01 -10.34 -24.19
N VAL A 341 18.61 -10.47 -22.92
CA VAL A 341 17.68 -11.52 -22.48
C VAL A 341 16.30 -11.28 -23.07
N TYR A 342 15.80 -10.03 -23.04
CA TYR A 342 14.53 -9.66 -23.65
C TYR A 342 14.51 -9.97 -25.16
N ASP A 343 15.50 -9.47 -25.90
CA ASP A 343 15.59 -9.65 -27.36
C ASP A 343 15.66 -11.14 -27.75
N ALA A 344 16.38 -11.94 -26.97
CA ALA A 344 16.48 -13.36 -27.20
C ALA A 344 15.17 -14.10 -26.92
N ILE A 345 14.43 -13.73 -25.86
CA ILE A 345 13.11 -14.30 -25.55
C ILE A 345 12.09 -13.92 -26.63
N ASP A 346 12.04 -12.66 -27.05
CA ASP A 346 11.14 -12.20 -28.10
C ASP A 346 11.39 -12.95 -29.41
N LYS A 347 12.65 -13.00 -29.85
CA LYS A 347 13.04 -13.75 -31.06
C LYS A 347 12.74 -15.25 -30.96
N TRP A 348 12.94 -15.85 -29.80
CA TRP A 348 12.62 -17.27 -29.57
C TRP A 348 11.11 -17.52 -29.62
N ALA A 349 10.31 -16.64 -29.00
CA ALA A 349 8.86 -16.75 -28.96
C ALA A 349 8.21 -16.66 -30.35
N GLN A 350 8.75 -15.83 -31.24
CA GLN A 350 8.31 -15.73 -32.65
C GLN A 350 8.47 -17.04 -33.43
N GLY A 351 9.36 -17.94 -33.00
CA GLY A 351 9.59 -19.24 -33.61
C GLY A 351 8.70 -20.36 -33.08
N LEU A 352 7.87 -20.09 -32.06
CA LEU A 352 6.97 -21.08 -31.47
C LEU A 352 5.75 -21.33 -32.35
N LYS A 353 5.22 -22.55 -32.30
CA LYS A 353 3.96 -22.90 -32.98
C LYS A 353 2.74 -22.29 -32.30
N CYS A 354 2.80 -22.13 -30.98
CA CYS A 354 1.77 -21.46 -30.21
C CYS A 354 1.92 -19.94 -30.36
N LYS A 355 0.80 -19.21 -30.28
CA LYS A 355 0.81 -17.74 -30.34
C LYS A 355 1.27 -17.18 -28.99
N VAL A 356 2.51 -16.69 -28.94
CA VAL A 356 3.09 -16.01 -27.77
C VAL A 356 3.41 -14.56 -28.13
N ASN A 357 2.91 -13.62 -27.32
CA ASN A 357 3.27 -12.21 -27.45
C ASN A 357 4.20 -11.83 -26.29
N VAL A 358 5.38 -11.32 -26.60
CA VAL A 358 6.33 -10.83 -25.58
C VAL A 358 6.16 -9.33 -25.41
N VAL A 359 5.64 -8.91 -24.27
CA VAL A 359 5.33 -7.51 -23.98
C VAL A 359 6.52 -6.86 -23.25
N ASN A 360 7.01 -5.73 -23.79
CA ASN A 360 8.07 -4.94 -23.18
C ASN A 360 7.51 -4.07 -22.05
N GLY A 361 7.59 -4.55 -20.81
CA GLY A 361 7.04 -3.91 -19.61
C GLY A 361 7.91 -2.79 -19.05
N LEU A 362 8.04 -1.68 -19.78
CA LEU A 362 8.75 -0.47 -19.37
C LEU A 362 7.86 0.43 -18.50
N PHE A 363 7.57 0.00 -17.28
CA PHE A 363 6.59 0.67 -16.41
C PHE A 363 6.91 2.13 -16.09
N ALA A 364 8.18 2.53 -16.05
CA ALA A 364 8.58 3.92 -15.83
C ALA A 364 8.01 4.90 -16.88
N HIS A 365 7.54 4.39 -18.02
CA HIS A 365 6.99 5.15 -19.14
C HIS A 365 5.52 4.81 -19.44
N MET A 366 4.87 4.06 -18.55
CA MET A 366 3.46 3.69 -18.65
C MET A 366 2.67 4.40 -17.54
N THR A 367 1.43 4.80 -17.85
CA THR A 367 0.46 5.22 -16.82
C THR A 367 0.14 4.06 -15.88
N MET A 368 -0.33 4.33 -14.66
CA MET A 368 -0.68 3.24 -13.73
C MET A 368 -1.74 2.31 -14.32
N LYS A 369 -2.72 2.86 -15.03
CA LYS A 369 -3.77 2.08 -15.72
C LYS A 369 -3.20 1.13 -16.78
N GLU A 370 -2.21 1.56 -17.55
CA GLU A 370 -1.52 0.71 -18.55
C GLU A 370 -0.69 -0.39 -17.88
N GLN A 371 0.04 -0.06 -16.81
CA GLN A 371 0.80 -1.05 -16.02
C GLN A 371 -0.12 -2.15 -15.48
N LEU A 372 -1.26 -1.77 -14.90
CA LEU A 372 -2.27 -2.70 -14.39
C LEU A 372 -2.88 -3.56 -15.50
N ARG A 373 -3.22 -2.97 -16.65
CA ARG A 373 -3.74 -3.72 -17.80
C ARG A 373 -2.73 -4.77 -18.28
N ALA A 374 -1.45 -4.40 -18.42
CA ALA A 374 -0.40 -5.33 -18.83
C ALA A 374 -0.29 -6.54 -17.87
N ILE A 375 -0.40 -6.29 -16.56
CA ILE A 375 -0.36 -7.33 -15.52
C ILE A 375 -1.59 -8.25 -15.57
N LEU A 376 -2.78 -7.70 -15.78
CA LEU A 376 -4.01 -8.48 -15.89
C LEU A 376 -4.06 -9.36 -17.15
N GLU A 377 -3.49 -8.87 -18.25
CA GLU A 377 -3.44 -9.60 -19.52
C GLU A 377 -2.32 -10.65 -19.57
N ALA A 378 -1.36 -10.60 -18.64
CA ALA A 378 -0.21 -11.49 -18.62
C ALA A 378 -0.60 -12.94 -18.24
N SER A 379 -0.21 -13.89 -19.09
CA SER A 379 -0.18 -15.32 -18.76
C SER A 379 1.06 -15.65 -17.93
N VAL A 380 2.19 -15.01 -18.27
CA VAL A 380 3.45 -15.11 -17.53
C VAL A 380 3.99 -13.70 -17.28
N VAL A 381 4.35 -13.40 -16.03
CA VAL A 381 5.13 -12.20 -15.68
C VAL A 381 6.56 -12.63 -15.41
N ILE A 382 7.51 -12.10 -16.18
CA ILE A 382 8.95 -12.34 -16.01
C ILE A 382 9.65 -11.00 -15.69
N GLY A 383 10.64 -11.02 -14.80
CA GLY A 383 11.43 -9.83 -14.51
C GLY A 383 12.56 -10.10 -13.52
N ALA A 384 13.52 -9.18 -13.47
CA ALA A 384 14.56 -9.23 -12.45
C ALA A 384 14.02 -8.76 -11.08
N HIS A 385 14.62 -9.22 -9.97
CA HIS A 385 14.22 -8.86 -8.59
C HIS A 385 14.12 -7.34 -8.35
N GLY A 386 12.92 -6.77 -8.42
CA GLY A 386 12.74 -5.32 -8.27
C GLY A 386 11.29 -4.90 -8.09
N ALA A 387 11.09 -3.69 -7.57
CA ALA A 387 9.79 -3.18 -7.13
C ALA A 387 8.66 -3.26 -8.18
N GLY A 388 8.97 -3.28 -9.48
CA GLY A 388 7.97 -3.50 -10.54
C GLY A 388 7.22 -4.84 -10.39
N LEU A 389 7.84 -5.88 -9.84
CA LEU A 389 7.17 -7.15 -9.56
C LEU A 389 6.16 -7.06 -8.41
N THR A 390 6.10 -5.95 -7.65
CA THR A 390 5.04 -5.77 -6.65
C THR A 390 3.66 -5.65 -7.30
N HIS A 391 3.55 -5.32 -8.59
CA HIS A 391 2.27 -5.37 -9.31
C HIS A 391 1.61 -6.75 -9.32
N LEU A 392 2.31 -7.83 -8.94
CA LEU A 392 1.71 -9.15 -8.70
C LEU A 392 0.57 -9.11 -7.67
N VAL A 393 0.49 -8.07 -6.83
CA VAL A 393 -0.71 -7.82 -6.02
C VAL A 393 -1.96 -7.54 -6.86
N SER A 394 -1.88 -7.32 -8.16
CA SER A 394 -3.05 -7.15 -9.04
C SER A 394 -3.14 -8.23 -10.13
N ALA A 395 -2.24 -9.22 -10.11
CA ALA A 395 -2.26 -10.31 -11.08
C ALA A 395 -3.48 -11.24 -10.88
N THR A 396 -3.94 -11.80 -11.99
CA THR A 396 -5.02 -12.80 -11.99
C THR A 396 -4.54 -14.15 -11.48
N PRO A 397 -5.39 -15.01 -10.87
CA PRO A 397 -4.97 -16.27 -10.25
C PRO A 397 -4.29 -17.28 -11.19
N ASP A 398 -4.53 -17.19 -12.49
CA ASP A 398 -3.96 -18.05 -13.53
C ASP A 398 -2.61 -17.53 -14.09
N THR A 399 -2.12 -16.39 -13.60
CA THR A 399 -0.83 -15.83 -13.99
C THR A 399 0.32 -16.60 -13.34
N LYS A 400 1.30 -17.00 -14.14
CA LYS A 400 2.55 -17.60 -13.67
C LYS A 400 3.64 -16.54 -13.52
N VAL A 401 4.55 -16.70 -12.56
CA VAL A 401 5.61 -15.75 -12.27
C VAL A 401 6.97 -16.40 -12.49
N LEU A 402 7.87 -15.72 -13.19
CA LEU A 402 9.27 -16.12 -13.34
C LEU A 402 10.19 -14.97 -12.89
N GLU A 403 10.77 -15.11 -11.71
CA GLU A 403 11.68 -14.12 -11.16
C GLU A 403 13.15 -14.45 -11.46
N ILE A 404 13.91 -13.48 -11.95
CA ILE A 404 15.36 -13.59 -12.13
C ILE A 404 16.08 -12.90 -10.96
N ILE A 405 16.74 -13.69 -10.12
CA ILE A 405 17.26 -13.25 -8.83
C ILE A 405 18.78 -13.19 -8.87
N SER A 406 19.35 -11.99 -8.81
CA SER A 406 20.78 -11.79 -8.60
C SER A 406 21.21 -12.21 -7.20
N SER A 407 22.38 -12.81 -7.07
CA SER A 407 22.98 -13.15 -5.75
C SER A 407 23.14 -11.94 -4.83
N MET A 408 23.20 -10.73 -5.40
CA MET A 408 23.35 -9.48 -4.67
C MET A 408 22.05 -9.00 -4.00
N TYR A 409 20.88 -9.51 -4.44
CA TYR A 409 19.58 -9.03 -4.00
C TYR A 409 18.61 -10.19 -3.77
N ARG A 410 18.83 -10.92 -2.66
CA ARG A 410 18.02 -12.09 -2.26
C ARG A 410 17.11 -11.75 -1.10
N ARG A 411 15.97 -11.13 -1.40
CA ARG A 411 14.89 -10.94 -0.43
C ARG A 411 13.62 -11.63 -0.94
N PRO A 412 12.78 -12.20 -0.07
CA PRO A 412 11.69 -13.09 -0.49
C PRO A 412 10.42 -12.35 -0.98
N HIS A 413 10.48 -11.03 -1.22
CA HIS A 413 9.32 -10.17 -1.49
C HIS A 413 8.30 -10.78 -2.46
N PHE A 414 8.72 -11.09 -3.69
CA PHE A 414 7.79 -11.46 -4.75
C PHE A 414 7.42 -12.94 -4.71
N ALA A 415 8.29 -13.80 -4.19
CA ALA A 415 7.95 -15.17 -3.82
C ALA A 415 6.82 -15.19 -2.78
N LEU A 416 6.91 -14.37 -1.74
CA LEU A 416 5.88 -14.26 -0.70
C LEU A 416 4.58 -13.64 -1.24
N ILE A 417 4.66 -12.55 -2.01
CA ILE A 417 3.48 -11.97 -2.67
C ILE A 417 2.78 -13.01 -3.53
N SER A 418 3.55 -13.78 -4.32
CA SER A 418 3.00 -14.86 -5.15
C SER A 418 2.34 -15.94 -4.30
N HIS A 419 2.97 -16.35 -3.20
CA HIS A 419 2.41 -17.34 -2.29
C HIS A 419 1.10 -16.85 -1.64
N TRP A 420 1.09 -15.62 -1.12
CA TRP A 420 -0.09 -14.97 -0.53
C TRP A 420 -1.21 -14.68 -1.55
N LYS A 421 -0.86 -14.66 -2.85
CA LYS A 421 -1.77 -14.55 -4.00
C LYS A 421 -2.22 -15.89 -4.58
N SER A 422 -1.62 -17.00 -4.16
CA SER A 422 -1.81 -18.31 -4.80
C SER A 422 -1.34 -18.37 -6.27
N LEU A 423 -0.27 -17.64 -6.61
CA LEU A 423 0.33 -17.69 -7.95
C LEU A 423 1.40 -18.79 -8.03
N GLU A 424 1.47 -19.44 -9.18
CA GLU A 424 2.57 -20.35 -9.50
C GLU A 424 3.86 -19.55 -9.72
N TYR A 425 4.84 -19.75 -8.85
CA TYR A 425 6.07 -18.97 -8.80
C TYR A 425 7.30 -19.82 -9.15
N HIS A 426 8.12 -19.29 -10.05
CA HIS A 426 9.38 -19.85 -10.50
C HIS A 426 10.51 -18.84 -10.30
N ALA A 427 11.73 -19.32 -10.06
CA ALA A 427 12.89 -18.47 -9.85
C ALA A 427 14.15 -18.99 -10.53
N ILE A 428 14.90 -18.09 -11.15
CA ILE A 428 16.26 -18.32 -11.65
C ILE A 428 17.23 -17.62 -10.70
N ASN A 429 17.99 -18.39 -9.94
CA ASN A 429 19.00 -17.87 -9.01
C ASN A 429 20.35 -17.72 -9.71
N LEU A 430 20.78 -16.47 -9.90
CA LEU A 430 22.04 -16.14 -10.54
C LEU A 430 23.20 -16.06 -9.52
N PRO A 431 24.44 -16.40 -9.91
CA PRO A 431 25.63 -16.16 -9.10
C PRO A 431 26.08 -14.68 -9.09
N GLY A 432 25.56 -13.86 -10.00
CA GLY A 432 25.82 -12.41 -10.11
C GLY A 432 24.65 -11.70 -10.80
N SER A 433 24.90 -10.61 -11.51
CA SER A 433 23.86 -9.87 -12.27
C SER A 433 23.73 -10.28 -13.73
N PHE A 434 24.48 -11.27 -14.22
CA PHE A 434 24.39 -11.72 -15.61
C PHE A 434 23.51 -12.97 -15.71
N ALA A 435 22.50 -12.94 -16.59
CA ALA A 435 21.62 -14.08 -16.85
C ALA A 435 22.06 -14.80 -18.13
N ARG A 436 22.20 -16.13 -18.06
CA ARG A 436 22.40 -16.94 -19.26
C ARG A 436 21.08 -17.02 -20.03
N ILE A 437 21.09 -16.57 -21.28
CA ILE A 437 19.93 -16.59 -22.18
C ILE A 437 19.29 -17.99 -22.26
N THR A 438 20.12 -19.04 -22.33
CA THR A 438 19.65 -20.43 -22.38
C THR A 438 18.84 -20.84 -21.16
N ASP A 439 19.21 -20.36 -19.98
CA ASP A 439 18.54 -20.71 -18.72
C ASP A 439 17.18 -20.01 -18.66
N ALA A 440 17.13 -18.72 -19.03
CA ALA A 440 15.90 -17.95 -19.10
C ALA A 440 14.89 -18.55 -20.10
N ILE A 441 15.34 -18.88 -21.31
CA ILE A 441 14.49 -19.51 -22.33
C ILE A 441 14.05 -20.93 -21.90
N SER A 442 14.95 -21.71 -21.31
CA SER A 442 14.65 -23.07 -20.85
C SER A 442 13.55 -23.07 -19.78
N GLU A 443 13.62 -22.16 -18.80
CA GLU A 443 12.62 -22.11 -17.75
C GLU A 443 11.29 -21.54 -18.25
N LEU A 444 11.33 -20.50 -19.08
CA LEU A 444 10.12 -19.97 -19.72
C LEU A 444 9.45 -21.03 -20.60
N ARG A 445 10.22 -21.85 -21.33
CA ARG A 445 9.67 -22.97 -22.11
C ARG A 445 8.88 -23.94 -21.24
N LYS A 446 9.42 -24.40 -20.10
CA LYS A 446 8.71 -25.32 -19.19
C LYS A 446 7.40 -24.71 -18.68
N ILE A 447 7.42 -23.41 -18.38
CA ILE A 447 6.23 -22.68 -17.93
C ILE A 447 5.17 -22.65 -19.03
N LEU A 448 5.56 -22.32 -20.27
CA LEU A 448 4.66 -22.30 -21.43
C LEU A 448 4.15 -23.70 -21.80
N GLU A 449 4.98 -24.73 -21.64
CA GLU A 449 4.59 -26.15 -21.79
C GLU A 449 3.46 -26.51 -20.81
N GLY A 450 3.58 -26.08 -19.56
CA GLY A 450 2.51 -26.22 -18.56
C GLY A 450 1.25 -25.41 -18.86
N LEU A 451 1.29 -24.48 -19.81
CA LEU A 451 0.13 -23.70 -20.29
C LEU A 451 -0.44 -24.24 -21.62
N GLY A 452 0.10 -25.36 -22.14
CA GLY A 452 -0.38 -26.01 -23.37
C GLY A 452 0.21 -25.45 -24.67
N CYS A 453 1.30 -24.69 -24.58
CA CYS A 453 2.24 -24.51 -25.68
C CYS A 453 3.23 -25.70 -25.72
#